data_AF-A0A177LL97-F1
#
_entry.id   AF-A0A177LL97-F1
#
_cell.length_a   1.000
_cell.length_b   1.000
_cell.length_c   1.000
_cell.angle_alpha   90.00
_cell.angle_beta   90.00
_cell.angle_gamma   90.00
#
_symmetry.space_group_name_H-M   'P 1'
#
loop_
_entity.id
_entity.type
_entity.pdbx_description
1 polymer ?
#
loop_
_entity_poly.entity_id
_entity_poly.type
_entity_poly.pdbx_seq_one_letter_code
_entity_poly.pdbx_strand_id
1 'polypeptide(L)'
;MNEEFNELFDIKDDEKEISNLPVPKQNVLVHSIIRVVILIVATVLILGLLFVAAIDGEIGLAILALAIVIAWFGIMIAEAKNLRKKNKNNLADANNMIIVLAVVTVLSLFAYIATMQ
;
A
#
# COMPACT_ATOMS: atom_id res chain seq x y z
N MET A 1 4.86 -35.12 30.17
CA MET A 1 6.26 -34.91 29.77
C MET A 1 7.07 -34.81 31.06
N ASN A 2 8.13 -35.61 31.19
CA ASN A 2 8.97 -35.74 32.39
C ASN A 2 10.04 -34.63 32.37
N GLU A 3 10.23 -33.93 33.50
CA GLU A 3 11.27 -32.90 33.70
C GLU A 3 12.68 -33.37 33.30
N GLU A 4 13.00 -34.65 33.56
CA GLU A 4 14.32 -35.24 33.26
C GLU A 4 14.59 -35.35 31.75
N PHE A 5 13.55 -35.44 30.93
CA PHE A 5 13.68 -35.43 29.47
C PHE A 5 13.91 -34.02 28.91
N ASN A 6 13.47 -32.99 29.64
CA ASN A 6 13.64 -31.57 29.29
C ASN A 6 15.03 -31.02 29.68
N GLU A 7 15.77 -31.71 30.56
CA GLU A 7 17.17 -31.37 30.87
C GLU A 7 18.15 -32.02 29.89
N LEU A 8 17.86 -33.24 29.42
CA LEU A 8 18.74 -34.02 28.55
C LEU A 8 18.77 -33.50 27.10
N PHE A 9 17.67 -32.92 26.67
CA PHE A 9 17.64 -32.06 25.50
C PHE A 9 17.51 -30.67 26.08
N ASP A 10 18.54 -29.81 25.97
CA ASP A 10 18.56 -28.40 26.39
C ASP A 10 17.55 -27.59 25.56
N ILE A 11 16.30 -28.05 25.55
CA ILE A 11 15.09 -27.39 25.11
C ILE A 11 14.88 -26.35 26.19
N LYS A 12 15.67 -25.29 26.08
CA LYS A 12 15.32 -24.00 26.60
C LYS A 12 13.93 -23.78 26.07
N ASP A 13 12.94 -23.83 26.96
CA ASP A 13 11.69 -23.17 26.71
C ASP A 13 12.10 -21.76 26.31
N ASP A 14 12.15 -21.52 25.00
CA ASP A 14 12.15 -20.19 24.41
C ASP A 14 10.78 -19.62 24.83
N GLU A 15 10.68 -19.29 26.12
CA GLU A 15 9.67 -18.44 26.69
C GLU A 15 9.64 -17.26 25.77
N LYS A 16 8.59 -17.26 24.94
CA LYS A 16 8.30 -16.28 23.92
C LYS A 16 8.54 -14.91 24.53
N GLU A 17 9.72 -14.36 24.27
CA GLU A 17 10.08 -12.97 24.55
C GLU A 17 9.39 -12.06 23.51
N ILE A 18 8.13 -12.34 23.23
CA ILE A 18 7.30 -11.68 22.24
C ILE A 18 5.95 -11.42 22.91
N SER A 19 5.83 -10.31 23.66
CA SER A 19 4.53 -9.60 23.76
C SER A 19 4.55 -8.30 24.55
N ASN A 20 5.56 -8.00 25.36
CA ASN A 20 5.51 -6.81 26.24
C ASN A 20 6.04 -5.51 25.65
N LEU A 21 6.42 -5.47 24.37
CA LEU A 21 6.64 -4.18 23.71
C LEU A 21 5.27 -3.53 23.48
N PRO A 22 5.00 -2.32 24.02
CA PRO A 22 3.72 -1.66 23.82
C PRO A 22 3.49 -1.52 22.32
N VAL A 23 2.46 -2.18 21.80
CA VAL A 23 2.02 -2.01 20.42
C VAL A 23 1.79 -0.50 20.24
N PRO A 24 2.60 0.19 19.43
CA PRO A 24 2.47 1.63 19.30
C PRO A 24 1.05 1.92 18.85
N LYS A 25 0.36 2.86 19.51
CA LYS A 25 -1.01 3.25 19.18
C LYS A 25 -1.07 3.67 17.72
N GLN A 26 -1.55 2.77 16.87
CA GLN A 26 -1.57 2.90 15.43
C GLN A 26 -2.93 3.47 15.01
N ASN A 27 -2.97 4.74 14.61
CA ASN A 27 -4.21 5.34 14.11
C ASN A 27 -4.42 4.99 12.62
N VAL A 28 -4.81 3.73 12.39
CA VAL A 28 -5.04 3.16 11.05
C VAL A 28 -6.07 3.99 10.29
N LEU A 29 -7.12 4.47 10.96
CA LEU A 29 -8.23 5.17 10.34
C LEU A 29 -7.80 6.52 9.76
N VAL A 30 -7.10 7.35 10.54
CA VAL A 30 -6.60 8.64 10.05
C VAL A 30 -5.57 8.44 8.93
N HIS A 31 -4.69 7.45 9.07
CA HIS A 31 -3.69 7.11 8.06
C HIS A 31 -4.34 6.71 6.73
N SER A 32 -5.37 5.88 6.78
CA SER A 32 -6.13 5.47 5.59
C SER A 32 -6.90 6.63 4.96
N ILE A 33 -7.56 7.47 5.76
CA ILE A 33 -8.29 8.64 5.24
C ILE A 33 -7.35 9.56 4.47
N ILE A 34 -6.19 9.91 5.04
CA ILE A 34 -5.22 10.79 4.39
C ILE A 34 -4.78 10.20 3.04
N ARG A 35 -4.50 8.90 2.98
CA ARG A 35 -4.09 8.23 1.74
C ARG A 35 -5.19 8.20 0.69
N VAL A 36 -6.44 7.99 1.09
CA VAL A 36 -7.59 8.01 0.16
C VAL A 36 -7.77 9.42 -0.39
N VAL A 37 -7.67 10.46 0.44
CA VAL A 37 -7.73 11.86 -0.02
C VAL A 37 -6.62 12.16 -1.02
N ILE A 38 -5.38 11.75 -0.73
CA ILE A 38 -4.25 11.92 -1.65
C ILE A 38 -4.51 11.19 -2.97
N LEU A 39 -5.03 9.96 -2.92
CA LEU A 39 -5.37 9.19 -4.12
C LEU A 39 -6.41 9.93 -4.98
N ILE A 40 -7.50 10.42 -4.37
CA ILE A 40 -8.55 11.16 -5.09
C ILE A 40 -7.97 12.42 -5.75
N VAL A 41 -7.20 13.22 -5.00
CA VAL A 41 -6.58 14.44 -5.54
C VAL A 41 -5.64 14.12 -6.70
N ALA A 42 -4.79 13.10 -6.54
CA ALA A 42 -3.88 12.66 -7.60
C ALA A 42 -4.64 12.19 -8.84
N THR A 43 -5.71 11.42 -8.68
CA THR A 43 -6.55 10.96 -9.79
C THR A 43 -7.16 12.15 -10.55
N VAL A 44 -7.71 13.14 -9.86
CA VAL A 44 -8.27 14.34 -10.52
C VAL A 44 -7.21 15.09 -11.31
N LEU A 45 -6.01 15.28 -10.75
CA LEU A 45 -4.89 15.93 -11.44
C LEU A 45 -4.43 15.16 -12.68
N ILE A 46 -4.30 13.84 -12.56
CA ILE A 46 -3.90 12.96 -13.67
C ILE A 46 -4.95 12.99 -14.78
N LEU A 47 -6.24 12.97 -14.44
CA LEU A 47 -7.32 13.09 -15.42
C LEU A 47 -7.28 14.44 -16.14
N GLY A 48 -7.02 15.53 -15.42
CA GLY A 48 -6.83 16.86 -16.04
C GLY A 48 -5.65 16.88 -17.01
N LEU A 49 -4.51 16.31 -16.60
CA LEU A 49 -3.32 16.16 -17.45
C LEU A 49 -3.61 15.36 -18.72
N LEU A 50 -4.32 14.23 -18.58
CA LEU A 50 -4.69 13.37 -19.71
C LEU A 50 -5.71 14.05 -20.64
N PHE A 51 -6.63 14.84 -20.10
CA PHE A 51 -7.59 15.60 -20.89
C PHE A 51 -6.92 16.65 -21.76
N VAL A 52 -5.98 17.41 -21.20
CA VAL A 52 -5.17 18.38 -21.96
C VAL A 52 -4.33 17.64 -23.01
N ALA A 53 -3.68 16.54 -22.64
CA ALA A 53 -2.92 15.71 -23.56
C ALA A 53 -3.77 15.22 -24.76
N ALA A 54 -5.04 14.88 -24.51
CA ALA A 54 -5.95 14.41 -25.55
C ALA A 54 -6.43 15.55 -26.48
N ILE A 55 -6.64 16.76 -25.96
CA ILE A 55 -7.07 17.93 -26.76
C ILE A 55 -5.93 18.45 -27.63
N ASP A 56 -4.75 18.65 -27.03
CA ASP A 56 -3.61 19.28 -27.70
C ASP A 56 -2.71 18.25 -28.43
N GLY A 57 -3.03 16.95 -28.32
CA GLY A 57 -2.27 15.87 -28.96
C GLY A 57 -0.88 15.65 -28.35
N GLU A 58 -0.60 16.18 -27.16
CA GLU A 58 0.70 16.12 -26.51
C GLU A 58 0.93 14.77 -25.81
N ILE A 59 1.50 13.82 -26.54
CA ILE A 59 1.89 12.49 -26.01
C ILE A 59 2.81 12.61 -24.79
N GLY A 60 3.64 13.65 -24.71
CA GLY A 60 4.53 13.91 -23.58
C GLY A 60 3.80 14.03 -22.24
N LEU A 61 2.62 14.67 -22.22
CA LEU A 61 1.80 14.80 -21.02
C LEU A 61 1.17 13.47 -20.61
N ALA A 62 0.79 12.62 -21.57
CA ALA A 62 0.32 11.27 -21.29
C ALA A 62 1.42 10.37 -20.69
N ILE A 63 2.65 10.47 -21.20
CA ILE A 63 3.82 9.77 -20.64
C ILE A 63 4.10 10.27 -19.22
N LEU A 64 4.04 11.59 -18.99
CA LEU A 64 4.23 12.17 -17.67
C LEU A 64 3.18 11.69 -16.67
N ALA A 65 1.90 11.67 -17.08
CA ALA A 65 0.81 11.15 -16.27
C ALA A 65 1.04 9.67 -15.89
N LEU A 66 1.48 8.84 -16.83
CA LEU A 66 1.82 7.45 -16.56
C LEU A 66 2.99 7.31 -15.59
N ALA A 67 4.05 8.13 -15.75
CA ALA A 67 5.20 8.12 -14.85
C ALA A 67 4.80 8.49 -13.41
N ILE A 68 3.90 9.46 -13.23
CA ILE A 68 3.37 9.86 -11.92
C ILE A 68 2.61 8.69 -11.27
N VAL A 69 1.76 7.98 -12.01
CA VAL A 69 1.03 6.81 -11.50
C VAL A 69 2.00 5.72 -11.03
N ILE A 70 3.01 5.40 -11.85
CA ILE A 70 4.02 4.38 -11.52
C ILE A 70 4.81 4.80 -10.27
N ALA A 71 5.24 6.07 -10.20
CA ALA A 71 5.96 6.60 -9.05
C ALA A 71 5.12 6.52 -7.76
N TRP A 72 3.82 6.85 -7.85
CA TRP A 72 2.90 6.76 -6.71
C TRP A 72 2.79 5.32 -6.18
N PHE A 73 2.59 4.34 -7.07
CA PHE A 73 2.59 2.93 -6.67
C PHE A 73 3.92 2.50 -6.03
N GLY A 74 5.05 2.93 -6.60
CA GLY A 74 6.37 2.66 -6.05
C GLY A 74 6.54 3.19 -4.62
N ILE A 75 6.10 4.42 -4.37
CA ILE A 75 6.13 5.05 -3.04
C ILE A 75 5.25 4.26 -2.06
N MET A 76 4.03 3.91 -2.45
CA MET A 76 3.10 3.17 -1.60
C MET A 76 3.65 1.80 -1.21
N ILE A 77 4.25 1.07 -2.15
CA ILE A 77 4.87 -0.24 -1.89
C ILE A 77 6.09 -0.09 -0.97
N ALA A 78 6.96 0.90 -1.22
CA ALA A 78 8.13 1.15 -0.39
C ALA A 78 7.72 1.50 1.06
N GLU A 79 6.66 2.30 1.21
CA GLU A 79 6.13 2.66 2.52
C GLU A 79 5.53 1.45 3.25
N ALA A 80 4.78 0.58 2.57
CA ALA A 80 4.26 -0.66 3.16
C ALA A 80 5.40 -1.54 3.69
N LYS A 81 6.49 -1.69 2.92
CA LYS A 81 7.70 -2.41 3.35
C LYS A 81 8.34 -1.76 4.59
N ASN A 82 8.45 -0.44 4.60
CA ASN A 82 9.02 0.30 5.73
C ASN A 82 8.15 0.21 7.00
N LEU A 83 6.82 0.19 6.85
CA LEU A 83 5.87 -0.01 7.95
C LEU A 83 6.00 -1.42 8.55
N ARG A 84 6.12 -2.46 7.72
CA ARG A 84 6.38 -3.83 8.19
C ARG A 84 7.70 -3.94 8.94
N LYS A 85 8.78 -3.34 8.43
CA LYS A 85 10.08 -3.30 9.11
C LYS A 85 10.03 -2.63 10.49
N LYS A 86 9.07 -1.72 10.71
CA LYS A 86 8.86 -1.02 11.97
C LYS A 86 7.81 -1.70 12.88
N ASN A 87 7.45 -2.96 12.62
CA ASN A 87 6.39 -3.71 13.31
C ASN A 87 5.01 -2.99 13.31
N LYS A 88 4.76 -2.13 12.31
CA LYS A 88 3.47 -1.44 12.09
C LYS A 88 2.60 -2.21 11.09
N ASN A 89 2.32 -3.47 11.41
CA ASN A 89 1.66 -4.40 10.48
C ASN A 89 0.26 -3.94 10.07
N ASN A 90 -0.55 -3.40 11.00
CA ASN A 90 -1.90 -2.92 10.69
C ASN A 90 -1.88 -1.74 9.70
N LEU A 91 -0.93 -0.80 9.82
CA LEU A 91 -0.77 0.28 8.84
C LEU A 91 -0.27 -0.23 7.50
N ALA A 92 0.62 -1.24 7.50
CA ALA A 92 1.11 -1.85 6.28
C ALA A 92 0.01 -2.60 5.52
N ASP A 93 -0.86 -3.31 6.25
CA ASP A 93 -1.99 -4.04 5.66
C ASP A 93 -3.04 -3.07 5.13
N ALA A 94 -3.35 -2.00 5.87
CA ALA A 94 -4.22 -0.93 5.37
C ALA A 94 -3.65 -0.26 4.12
N ASN A 95 -2.34 -0.01 4.08
CA ASN A 95 -1.69 0.54 2.89
C ASN A 95 -1.76 -0.42 1.70
N ASN A 96 -1.51 -1.71 1.92
CA ASN A 96 -1.64 -2.73 0.89
C ASN A 96 -3.08 -2.81 0.35
N MET A 97 -4.08 -2.70 1.21
CA MET A 97 -5.48 -2.67 0.80
C MET A 97 -5.78 -1.49 -0.13
N ILE A 98 -5.23 -0.30 0.17
CA ILE A 98 -5.36 0.88 -0.69
C ILE A 98 -4.68 0.67 -2.05
N ILE A 99 -3.51 0.03 -2.08
CA ILE A 99 -2.83 -0.33 -3.33
C ILE A 99 -3.72 -1.25 -4.18
N VAL A 100 -4.28 -2.30 -3.57
CA VAL A 100 -5.17 -3.24 -4.27
C VAL A 100 -6.41 -2.51 -4.80
N LEU A 101 -7.04 -1.65 -3.99
CA LEU A 101 -8.18 -0.85 -4.41
C LEU A 101 -7.84 0.06 -5.60
N ALA A 102 -6.68 0.71 -5.57
CA ALA A 102 -6.23 1.56 -6.66
C ALA A 102 -6.01 0.76 -7.95
N VAL A 103 -5.37 -0.41 -7.88
CA VAL A 103 -5.17 -1.29 -9.04
C VAL A 103 -6.51 -1.75 -9.62
N VAL A 104 -7.44 -2.20 -8.78
CA VAL A 104 -8.78 -2.62 -9.23
C VAL A 104 -9.49 -1.45 -9.91
N THR A 105 -9.44 -0.26 -9.33
CA THR A 105 -10.06 0.94 -9.91
C THR A 105 -9.51 1.25 -11.31
N VAL A 106 -8.18 1.19 -11.47
CA VAL A 106 -7.51 1.41 -12.76
C VAL A 106 -7.93 0.34 -13.77
N LEU A 107 -7.92 -0.94 -13.39
CA LEU A 107 -8.34 -2.04 -14.27
C LEU A 107 -9.81 -1.92 -14.69
N SER A 108 -10.70 -1.56 -13.76
CA SER A 108 -12.12 -1.32 -14.03
C SER A 108 -12.32 -0.15 -15.00
N LEU A 109 -11.54 0.92 -14.87
CA LEU A 109 -11.54 2.04 -15.81
C LEU A 109 -11.12 1.58 -17.22
N PHE A 110 -10.03 0.82 -17.34
CA PHE A 110 -9.62 0.28 -18.64
C PHE A 110 -10.66 -0.65 -19.25
N ALA A 111 -11.26 -1.54 -18.46
CA ALA A 111 -12.31 -2.44 -18.92
C ALA A 111 -13.57 -1.67 -19.38
N TYR A 112 -13.96 -0.62 -18.64
CA TYR A 112 -15.05 0.26 -19.01
C TYR A 112 -14.77 0.98 -20.34
N ILE A 113 -13.58 1.55 -20.51
CA ILE A 113 -13.18 2.22 -21.76
C ILE A 113 -13.19 1.22 -22.93
N ALA A 114 -12.64 0.02 -22.73
CA ALA A 114 -12.55 -1.01 -23.78
C ALA A 114 -13.91 -1.59 -24.21
N THR A 115 -14.94 -1.48 -23.38
CA THR A 115 -16.31 -1.95 -23.69
C THR A 115 -17.20 -0.85 -24.27
N MET A 116 -16.76 0.41 -24.22
CA MET A 116 -17.45 1.55 -24.85
C MET A 116 -16.90 1.93 -26.24
N GLN A 117 -15.83 1.27 -26.70
CA GLN A 117 -15.37 1.31 -28.10
C GLN A 117 -16.08 0.26 -28.95
#